data_AF-A0A843L7Z8-F1
#
_entry.id   AF-A0A843L7Z8-F1
#
_cell.length_a   1.000
_cell.length_b   1.000
_cell.length_c   1.000
_cell.angle_alpha   90.00
_cell.angle_beta   90.00
_cell.angle_gamma   90.00
#
_symmetry.space_group_name_H-M   'P 1'
#
loop_
_entity.id
_entity.type
_entity.pdbx_description
1 polymer ?
#
loop_
_entity_poly.entity_id
_entity_poly.type
_entity_poly.pdbx_seq_one_letter_code
_entity_poly.pdbx_strand_id
1 'polypeptide(L)' 'MAKGRTLEQKRRLAAEITAAITGTLGVDPERVTLFFEELETENIARAGRLLPES' A
#
# COMPACT_ATOMS: atom_id res chain seq x y z
N MET A 1 -2.43 3.21 4.93
CA MET A 1 -3.54 2.24 5.15
C MET A 1 -3.54 1.79 6.60
N ALA A 2 -4.61 1.15 7.10
CA ALA A 2 -4.56 0.52 8.42
C ALA A 2 -3.52 -0.61 8.46
N LYS A 3 -2.89 -0.86 9.62
CA LYS A 3 -2.01 -2.02 9.84
C LYS A 3 -2.75 -3.36 9.66
N GLY A 4 -2.01 -4.46 9.76
CA GLY A 4 -2.56 -5.82 9.75
C GLY A 4 -2.34 -6.63 8.47
N ARG A 5 -1.62 -6.09 7.47
CA ARG A 5 -1.24 -6.88 6.28
C ARG A 5 0.00 -7.71 6.57
N THR A 6 0.01 -8.95 6.08
CA THR A 6 1.20 -9.81 6.18
C THR A 6 2.31 -9.33 5.25
N LEU A 7 3.55 -9.75 5.54
CA LEU A 7 4.68 -9.46 4.66
C LEU A 7 4.49 -10.04 3.25
N GLU A 8 3.87 -11.22 3.14
CA GLU A 8 3.58 -11.85 1.85
C GLU A 8 2.58 -11.05 1.03
N GLN A 9 1.51 -10.52 1.65
CA GLN A 9 0.56 -9.63 0.98
C GLN A 9 1.25 -8.37 0.46
N LYS A 10 2.16 -7.77 1.24
CA LYS A 10 2.93 -6.59 0.80
C LYS A 10 3.85 -6.91 -0.38
N ARG A 11 4.54 -8.05 -0.37
CA ARG A 11 5.38 -8.50 -1.48
C ARG A 11 4.59 -8.67 -2.77
N ARG A 12 3.45 -9.35 -2.69
CA ARG A 12 2.56 -9.53 -3.84
C ARG A 12 2.07 -8.19 -4.37
N LEU A 13 1.60 -7.31 -3.48
CA LEU A 13 1.11 -5.99 -3.88
C LEU A 13 2.19 -5.12 -4.52
N ALA A 14 3.43 -5.17 -4.00
CA ALA A 14 4.56 -4.46 -4.59
C ALA A 14 4.82 -4.91 -6.04
N ALA A 15 4.85 -6.23 -6.28
CA ALA A 15 5.06 -6.78 -7.62
C ALA A 15 3.94 -6.38 -8.60
N GLU A 16 2.68 -6.50 -8.18
CA GLU A 16 1.51 -6.17 -9.01
C GLU A 16 1.45 -4.68 -9.36
N ILE A 17 1.71 -3.77 -8.41
CA ILE A 17 1.73 -2.32 -8.66
C ILE A 17 2.88 -1.94 -9.60
N THR A 18 4.09 -2.45 -9.37
CA THR A 18 5.23 -2.17 -10.25
C THR A 18 4.94 -2.63 -11.68
N ALA A 19 4.37 -3.82 -11.87
CA ALA A 19 3.99 -4.32 -13.20
C ALA A 19 2.94 -3.42 -13.88
N ALA A 20 1.94 -2.93 -13.14
CA ALA A 20 0.94 -2.01 -13.67
C ALA A 20 1.56 -0.67 -14.13
N ILE A 21 2.48 -0.12 -13.33
CA ILE A 21 3.17 1.13 -13.65
C ILE A 21 4.06 0.97 -14.88
N THR A 22 4.92 -0.05 -14.92
CA THR A 22 5.84 -0.27 -16.05
C THR A 22 5.08 -0.61 -17.33
N GLY A 23 4.02 -1.42 -17.24
CA GLY A 23 3.17 -1.75 -18.38
C GLY A 23 2.42 -0.55 -18.94
N THR A 24 2.01 0.40 -18.09
CA THR A 24 1.25 1.59 -18.53
C THR A 24 2.15 2.71 -19.03
N LEU A 25 3.28 2.94 -18.34
CA LEU A 25 4.14 4.11 -18.58
C LEU A 25 5.41 3.79 -19.38
N GLY A 26 5.72 2.51 -19.62
CA GLY A 26 6.91 2.09 -20.37
C GLY A 26 8.23 2.44 -19.69
N VAL A 27 8.24 2.57 -18.37
CA VAL A 27 9.45 2.87 -17.58
C VAL A 27 10.12 1.61 -17.05
N ASP A 28 11.43 1.70 -16.79
CA ASP A 28 12.19 0.64 -16.13
C ASP A 28 11.63 0.37 -14.71
N PRO A 29 11.44 -0.89 -14.28
CA PRO A 29 10.97 -1.22 -12.94
C PRO A 29 11.85 -0.66 -11.81
N GLU A 30 13.16 -0.51 -12.02
CA GLU A 30 14.09 0.05 -11.02
C GLU A 30 13.84 1.54 -10.75
N ARG A 31 13.09 2.23 -11.63
CA ARG A 31 12.64 3.61 -11.39
C ARG A 31 11.38 3.68 -10.52
N VAL A 32 10.77 2.55 -10.19
CA VAL A 32 9.53 2.47 -9.40
C VAL A 32 9.87 2.15 -7.96
N THR A 33 9.66 3.10 -7.06
CA THR A 33 9.80 2.90 -5.61
C THR A 33 8.43 2.98 -4.94
N LEU A 34 8.10 1.99 -4.12
CA LEU A 34 6.82 1.92 -3.40
C LEU A 34 7.05 2.05 -1.89
N PHE A 35 6.33 2.98 -1.27
CA PHE A 35 6.31 3.16 0.18
C PHE A 35 5.01 2.59 0.73
N PHE A 36 5.12 1.67 1.69
CA PHE A 36 3.98 1.12 2.42
C PHE A 36 3.80 1.89 3.73
N GLU A 37 2.97 2.92 3.70
CA GLU A 37 2.62 3.68 4.90
C GLU A 37 1.43 3.04 5.61
N GLU A 38 1.68 2.49 6.79
CA GLU A 38 0.67 1.89 7.63
C GLU A 38 0.50 2.67 8.94
N LEU A 39 -0.75 2.89 9.33
CA LEU A 39 -1.14 3.61 10.52
C LEU A 39 -1.97 2.69 11.41
N GLU A 40 -1.88 2.88 12.72
CA GLU A 40 -2.86 2.32 13.65
C GLU A 40 -4.26 2.88 13.33
N THR A 41 -5.31 2.12 13.63
CA THR A 41 -6.69 2.56 13.34
C THR A 41 -7.10 3.80 14.12
N GLU A 42 -6.57 3.98 15.33
CA GLU A 42 -6.71 5.21 16.13
C GLU A 42 -6.13 6.46 15.45
N ASN A 43 -5.23 6.28 14.47
CA ASN A 43 -4.61 7.36 13.70
C ASN A 43 -5.29 7.56 12.33
N ILE A 44 -6.42 6.90 12.06
CA ILE A 44 -7.18 7.05 10.82
C ILE A 44 -8.64 7.40 11.13
N ALA A 45 -9.11 8.52 10.58
CA ALA A 45 -10.52 8.88 10.59
C ALA A 45 -11.15 8.78 9.19
N ARG A 46 -12.39 8.29 9.12
CA ARG A 46 -13.23 8.30 7.91
C ARG A 46 -14.63 8.75 8.25
N ALA A 47 -15.17 9.70 7.49
CA ALA A 47 -16.50 10.28 7.71
C ALA A 47 -16.69 10.79 9.16
N GLY A 48 -15.66 11.45 9.71
CA GLY A 48 -15.70 12.06 11.04
C GLY A 48 -15.60 11.07 12.21
N ARG A 49 -15.23 9.81 11.98
CA ARG A 49 -15.08 8.78 13.03
C ARG A 49 -13.75 8.05 12.87
N LEU A 50 -13.10 7.74 13.99
CA LEU A 50 -11.94 6.85 13.99
C LEU A 50 -12.33 5.47 13.46
N LEU A 51 -11.39 4.80 12.78
CA LEU A 51 -11.59 3.42 12.38
C LEU A 51 -11.69 2.53 13.63
N PRO A 52 -12.51 1.47 13.60
CA PRO A 52 -12.57 0.51 14.70
C PRO A 52 -11.20 -0.15 14.92
N GLU A 53 -10.91 -0.54 16.16
CA GLU A 53 -9.76 -1.39 16.47
C GLU A 53 -9.85 -2.68 15.65
N SER A 54 -8.70 -3.10 15.11
CA SER A 54 -8.59 -4.25 14.20
C SER A 54 -8.34 -5.55 14.94
#